data_AF-A0A5J4VZH7-F1
#
_entry.id   AF-A0A5J4VZH7-F1
#
_cell.length_a   1.000
_cell.length_b   1.000
_cell.length_c   1.000
_cell.angle_alpha   90.00
_cell.angle_beta   90.00
_cell.angle_gamma   90.00
#
_symmetry.space_group_name_H-M   'P 1'
#
loop_
_entity.id
_entity.type
_entity.pdbx_description
1 polymer ?
#
loop_
_entity_poly.entity_id
_entity_poly.type
_entity_poly.pdbx_seq_one_letter_code
_entity_poly.pdbx_strand_id
1 'polypeptide(L)'
;MSSGDLQHLFEFKSGRQFSFPAKGNKIFQCGQRVSIEVDMKSVPSKVVFFINGEQQKNYVTGIPDKIRFFAFVQQAGSSFRITRSERLHWSSARFDADSVAWKWGENWKRN
;
A
#
# COMPACT_ATOMS: atom_id res chain seq x y z
N MET A 1 11.60 7.61 13.89
CA MET A 1 10.27 7.26 13.32
C MET A 1 10.52 6.51 12.03
N SER A 2 9.83 5.39 11.81
CA SER A 2 9.92 4.64 10.55
C SER A 2 9.53 5.52 9.37
N SER A 3 10.24 5.42 8.24
CA SER A 3 9.90 6.13 7.00
C SER A 3 8.60 5.66 6.36
N GLY A 4 7.99 4.58 6.86
CA GLY A 4 6.83 3.95 6.23
C GLY A 4 7.16 3.33 4.87
N ASP A 5 8.45 3.08 4.62
CA ASP A 5 8.91 2.35 3.45
C ASP A 5 8.95 0.85 3.79
N LEU A 6 8.59 -0.01 2.83
CA LEU A 6 8.74 -1.46 2.94
C LEU A 6 9.89 -1.98 2.06
N GLN A 7 10.59 -1.11 1.33
CA GLN A 7 11.67 -1.52 0.43
C GLN A 7 12.79 -2.26 1.16
N HIS A 8 13.08 -1.90 2.41
CA HIS A 8 14.07 -2.58 3.24
C HIS A 8 13.68 -4.02 3.62
N LEU A 9 12.43 -4.42 3.37
CA LEU A 9 11.93 -5.78 3.58
C LEU A 9 11.89 -6.62 2.30
N PHE A 10 12.24 -6.04 1.14
CA PHE A 10 12.40 -6.82 -0.08
C PHE A 10 13.73 -7.58 -0.04
N GLU A 11 13.67 -8.91 -0.05
CA GLU A 11 14.86 -9.72 -0.30
C GLU A 11 14.95 -10.05 -1.78
N PHE A 12 16.09 -9.73 -2.37
CA PHE A 12 16.50 -10.30 -3.64
C PHE A 12 16.92 -11.75 -3.40
N LYS A 13 16.05 -12.70 -3.75
CA LYS A 13 16.47 -14.10 -3.88
C LYS A 13 17.15 -14.27 -5.24
N SER A 14 18.12 -15.19 -5.35
CA SER A 14 18.80 -15.41 -6.64
C SER A 14 17.80 -15.82 -7.73
N GLY A 15 17.98 -15.30 -8.95
CA GLY A 15 16.94 -15.31 -9.98
C GLY A 15 15.96 -14.15 -9.81
N ARG A 16 15.02 -13.92 -10.75
CA ARG A 16 14.08 -12.78 -10.70
C ARG A 16 12.99 -12.92 -9.60
N GLN A 17 13.34 -13.41 -8.42
CA GLN A 17 12.40 -13.71 -7.35
C GLN A 17 12.47 -12.66 -6.25
N PHE A 18 11.40 -11.87 -6.13
CA PHE A 18 11.18 -10.92 -5.05
C PHE A 18 10.38 -11.61 -3.93
N SER A 19 10.84 -11.49 -2.68
CA SER A 19 9.96 -11.77 -1.53
C SER A 19 9.19 -10.50 -1.16
N PHE A 20 7.89 -10.64 -0.93
CA PHE A 20 7.07 -9.55 -0.41
C PHE A 20 6.86 -9.73 1.08
N PRO A 21 6.70 -8.63 1.85
CA PRO A 21 6.33 -8.70 3.26
C PRO A 21 5.02 -9.44 3.52
N ALA A 22 4.10 -9.43 2.54
CA ALA A 22 2.88 -10.24 2.54
C ALA A 22 2.80 -11.07 1.26
N LYS A 23 2.53 -12.38 1.42
CA LYS A 23 2.33 -13.29 0.29
C LYS A 23 1.11 -12.86 -0.52
N GLY A 24 1.24 -12.71 -1.82
CA GLY A 24 0.14 -12.33 -2.71
C GLY A 24 0.09 -10.83 -3.08
N ASN A 25 0.95 -10.00 -2.48
CA ASN A 25 1.21 -8.66 -3.01
C ASN A 25 1.88 -8.74 -4.39
N LYS A 26 1.59 -7.77 -5.26
CA LYS A 26 2.15 -7.67 -6.61
C LYS A 26 2.99 -6.40 -6.74
N ILE A 27 4.03 -6.47 -7.59
CA ILE A 27 4.68 -5.28 -8.14
C ILE A 27 3.74 -4.70 -9.20
N PHE A 28 3.50 -3.39 -9.16
CA PHE A 28 2.77 -2.71 -10.22
C PHE A 28 3.69 -2.38 -11.41
N GLN A 29 3.10 -2.26 -12.59
CA GLN A 29 3.77 -1.96 -13.84
C GLN A 29 3.16 -0.72 -14.51
N CYS A 30 3.91 -0.12 -15.44
CA CYS A 30 3.40 0.97 -16.27
C CYS A 30 2.10 0.56 -16.98
N GLY A 31 1.14 1.49 -17.05
CA GLY A 31 -0.18 1.25 -17.64
C GLY A 31 -1.22 0.64 -16.69
N GLN A 32 -0.82 0.15 -15.51
CA GLN A 32 -1.78 -0.32 -14.50
C GLN A 32 -2.37 0.85 -13.71
N ARG A 33 -3.60 0.64 -13.21
CA ARG A 33 -4.23 1.56 -12.26
C ARG A 33 -3.81 1.18 -10.84
N VAL A 34 -3.12 2.09 -10.15
CA VAL A 34 -2.88 2.00 -8.71
C VAL A 34 -3.88 2.90 -8.00
N SER A 35 -4.52 2.39 -6.96
CA SER A 35 -5.43 3.19 -6.12
C SER A 35 -5.20 2.94 -4.63
N ILE A 36 -5.56 3.94 -3.84
CA ILE A 36 -5.48 3.93 -2.38
C ILE A 36 -6.87 4.25 -1.85
N GLU A 37 -7.35 3.45 -0.92
CA GLU A 37 -8.55 3.79 -0.14
C GLU A 37 -8.14 4.06 1.31
N VAL A 38 -8.61 5.19 1.83
CA VAL A 38 -8.34 5.64 3.20
C VAL A 38 -9.65 5.66 3.97
N ASP A 39 -9.78 4.77 4.92
CA ASP A 39 -10.91 4.73 5.85
C ASP A 39 -10.51 5.39 7.18
N MET A 40 -10.89 6.67 7.31
CA MET A 40 -10.71 7.47 8.52
C MET A 40 -11.78 7.22 9.59
N LYS A 41 -12.87 6.50 9.26
CA LYS A 41 -13.99 6.28 10.20
C LYS A 41 -13.78 5.04 11.07
N SER A 42 -13.04 4.05 10.58
CA SER A 42 -12.76 2.87 11.39
C SER A 42 -11.73 3.15 12.47
N VAL A 43 -11.79 2.36 13.55
CA VAL A 43 -10.85 2.40 14.67
C VAL A 43 -10.20 1.02 14.79
N PRO A 44 -8.89 0.87 14.49
CA PRO A 44 -8.00 1.89 13.93
C PRO A 44 -8.37 2.23 12.47
N SER A 45 -8.03 3.47 12.05
CA SER A 45 -8.14 3.94 10.66
C SER A 45 -7.31 3.05 9.74
N LYS A 46 -7.71 2.88 8.48
CA LYS A 46 -7.05 1.95 7.56
C LYS A 46 -6.67 2.61 6.24
N VAL A 47 -5.53 2.19 5.68
CA VAL A 47 -5.11 2.51 4.31
C VAL A 47 -4.87 1.22 3.57
N VAL A 48 -5.60 1.00 2.49
CA VAL A 48 -5.47 -0.17 1.62
C VAL A 48 -5.06 0.24 0.21
N PHE A 49 -4.37 -0.67 -0.47
CA PHE A 49 -3.84 -0.44 -1.82
C PHE A 49 -4.47 -1.42 -2.79
N PHE A 50 -4.62 -0.99 -4.04
CA PHE A 50 -5.14 -1.84 -5.11
C PHE A 50 -4.31 -1.67 -6.39
N ILE A 51 -4.19 -2.76 -7.16
CA ILE A 51 -3.61 -2.76 -8.50
C ILE A 51 -4.69 -3.30 -9.45
N ASN A 52 -5.10 -2.50 -10.43
CA ASN A 52 -6.22 -2.79 -11.33
C ASN A 52 -7.53 -3.19 -10.60
N GLY A 53 -7.75 -2.62 -9.41
CA GLY A 53 -8.91 -2.94 -8.56
C GLY A 53 -8.75 -4.19 -7.69
N GLU A 54 -7.65 -4.95 -7.82
CA GLU A 54 -7.33 -6.05 -6.92
C GLU A 54 -6.63 -5.55 -5.66
N GLN A 55 -7.21 -5.82 -4.49
CA GLN A 55 -6.66 -5.39 -3.21
C GLN A 55 -5.34 -6.10 -2.90
N GLN A 56 -4.37 -5.33 -2.41
CA GLN A 56 -3.11 -5.84 -1.89
C GLN A 56 -3.25 -6.32 -0.44
N LYS A 57 -2.45 -7.31 -0.05
CA LYS A 57 -2.48 -7.93 1.29
C LYS A 57 -1.84 -7.06 2.35
N ASN A 58 -0.84 -6.26 2.00
CA ASN A 58 -0.31 -5.23 2.88
C ASN A 58 -1.28 -4.05 2.99
N TYR A 59 -1.55 -3.64 4.23
CA TYR A 59 -2.32 -2.42 4.53
C TYR A 59 -1.75 -1.73 5.77
N VAL A 60 -2.06 -0.44 5.93
CA VAL A 60 -1.58 0.36 7.07
C VAL A 60 -2.74 0.64 8.03
N THR A 61 -2.46 0.62 9.33
CA THR A 61 -3.45 0.93 10.38
C THR A 61 -2.97 2.08 11.28
N GLY A 62 -3.92 2.82 11.85
CA GLY A 62 -3.66 3.84 12.87
C GLY A 62 -2.94 5.09 12.35
N ILE A 63 -3.24 5.50 11.11
CA ILE A 63 -2.73 6.75 10.54
C ILE A 63 -3.32 7.99 11.28
N PRO A 64 -2.63 9.14 11.24
CA PRO A 64 -3.14 10.38 11.86
C PRO A 64 -4.34 10.97 11.12
N ASP A 65 -5.13 11.80 11.80
CA ASP A 65 -6.32 12.48 11.24
C ASP A 65 -6.04 13.41 10.06
N LYS A 66 -4.78 13.85 9.91
CA LYS A 66 -4.34 14.73 8.83
C LYS A 66 -3.32 13.99 7.97
N ILE A 67 -3.67 13.77 6.71
CA ILE A 67 -2.83 13.09 5.72
C ILE A 67 -2.61 13.94 4.47
N ARG A 68 -1.56 13.58 3.72
CA ARG A 68 -1.29 14.08 2.37
C ARG A 68 -0.98 12.87 1.49
N PHE A 69 -1.45 12.89 0.25
CA PHE A 69 -1.09 11.88 -0.74
C PHE A 69 0.21 12.30 -1.42
N PHE A 70 1.15 11.38 -1.51
CA PHE A 70 2.42 11.57 -2.18
C PHE A 70 2.63 10.45 -3.20
N ALA A 71 3.14 10.82 -4.38
CA ALA A 71 3.52 9.88 -5.42
C ALA A 71 4.99 10.12 -5.76
N PHE A 72 5.80 9.08 -5.59
CA PHE A 72 7.22 9.11 -5.92
C PHE A 72 7.43 8.65 -7.36
N VAL A 73 8.00 9.50 -8.21
CA VAL A 73 8.33 9.19 -9.61
C VAL A 73 9.83 9.32 -9.77
N GLN A 74 10.51 8.19 -10.02
CA GLN A 74 11.99 8.14 -10.04
C GLN A 74 12.58 8.01 -11.44
N GLN A 75 11.94 7.25 -12.33
CA GLN A 75 12.51 6.92 -13.64
C GLN A 75 12.27 8.05 -14.65
N ALA A 76 13.28 8.32 -15.48
CA ALA A 76 13.21 9.34 -16.52
C ALA A 76 12.03 9.07 -17.49
N GLY A 77 11.27 10.11 -17.82
CA GLY A 77 10.09 10.01 -18.68
C GLY A 77 8.86 9.37 -18.01
N SER A 78 8.96 8.92 -16.76
CA SER A 78 7.79 8.39 -16.05
C SER A 78 6.84 9.51 -15.65
N SER A 79 5.55 9.20 -15.69
CA SER A 79 4.48 10.07 -15.22
C SER A 79 3.33 9.24 -14.72
N PHE A 80 2.45 9.88 -13.95
CA PHE A 80 1.17 9.29 -13.58
C PHE A 80 0.08 10.34 -13.82
N ARG A 81 -1.16 9.87 -13.93
CA ARG A 81 -2.33 10.73 -14.03
C ARG A 81 -3.36 10.30 -13.00
N ILE A 82 -3.86 11.25 -12.23
CA ILE A 82 -4.99 11.02 -11.33
C ILE A 82 -6.24 10.81 -12.20
N THR A 83 -6.83 9.62 -12.14
CA THR A 83 -8.01 9.27 -12.94
C THR A 83 -9.30 9.32 -12.14
N ARG A 84 -9.22 9.26 -10.81
CA ARG A 84 -10.37 9.29 -9.90
C ARG A 84 -9.94 9.82 -8.53
N SER A 85 -10.74 10.70 -7.97
CA SER A 85 -10.65 11.15 -6.57
C SER A 85 -12.07 11.38 -6.10
N GLU A 86 -12.50 10.61 -5.11
CA GLU A 86 -13.88 10.64 -4.63
C GLU A 86 -13.94 10.25 -3.16
N ARG A 87 -15.08 10.54 -2.54
CA ARG A 87 -15.41 10.06 -1.20
C ARG A 87 -16.35 8.88 -1.32
N LEU A 88 -15.95 7.73 -0.78
CA LEU A 88 -16.83 6.56 -0.67
C LEU A 88 -17.71 6.67 0.59
N HIS A 89 -18.92 6.12 0.51
CA HIS A 89 -19.82 6.04 1.68
C HIS A 89 -19.32 5.02 2.71
N TRP A 90 -18.83 3.88 2.22
CA TRP A 90 -18.33 2.74 2.98
C TRP A 90 -17.03 2.24 2.37
N SER A 91 -16.19 1.64 3.21
CA SER A 91 -14.95 1.01 2.75
C SER A 91 -15.25 -0.19 1.85
N SER A 92 -14.48 -0.35 0.77
CA SER A 92 -14.56 -1.54 -0.10
C SER A 92 -13.58 -2.64 0.32
N ALA A 93 -12.73 -2.36 1.31
CA ALA A 93 -11.65 -3.25 1.74
C ALA A 93 -12.16 -4.56 2.35
N ARG A 94 -11.46 -5.66 2.03
CA ARG A 94 -11.69 -7.00 2.57
C ARG A 94 -10.37 -7.55 3.10
N PHE A 95 -10.39 -8.09 4.31
CA PHE A 95 -9.20 -8.66 4.95
C PHE A 95 -9.41 -10.15 5.21
N ASP A 96 -8.36 -10.92 5.04
CA ASP A 96 -8.32 -12.35 5.30
C ASP A 96 -7.09 -12.72 6.14
N ALA A 97 -6.94 -14.01 6.45
CA ALA A 97 -5.85 -14.52 7.29
C ALA A 97 -4.44 -14.22 6.74
N ASP A 98 -4.31 -13.98 5.43
CA ASP A 98 -3.04 -13.69 4.77
C ASP A 98 -2.74 -12.18 4.70
N SER A 99 -3.67 -11.33 5.18
CA SER A 99 -3.53 -9.87 5.14
C SER A 99 -2.61 -9.38 6.26
N VAL A 100 -1.66 -8.50 5.94
CA VAL A 100 -0.65 -8.01 6.88
C VAL A 100 -0.88 -6.54 7.17
N ALA A 101 -1.14 -6.25 8.45
CA ALA A 101 -1.37 -4.90 8.96
C ALA A 101 -0.05 -4.28 9.44
N TRP A 102 0.28 -3.10 8.92
CA TRP A 102 1.43 -2.31 9.35
C TRP A 102 0.95 -1.13 10.17
N LYS A 103 1.27 -1.09 11.46
CA LYS A 103 0.86 0.02 12.32
C LYS A 103 1.72 1.25 12.04
N TRP A 104 1.06 2.37 11.76
CA TRP A 104 1.74 3.64 11.51
C TRP A 104 2.61 4.06 12.71
N GLY A 105 3.76 4.68 12.43
CA GLY A 105 4.69 5.17 13.43
C GLY A 105 5.63 4.11 14.02
N GLU A 106 5.37 2.83 13.80
CA GLU A 106 6.22 1.73 14.25
C GLU A 106 7.32 1.39 13.23
N ASN A 107 8.41 0.80 13.72
CA ASN A 107 9.44 0.24 12.85
C ASN A 107 8.92 -1.05 12.22
N TRP A 108 8.61 -0.99 10.93
CA TRP A 108 8.13 -2.13 10.18
C TRP A 108 9.25 -3.12 9.98
N LYS A 109 9.13 -4.29 10.59
CA LYS A 109 10.07 -5.40 10.49
C LYS A 109 9.33 -6.64 10.04
N ARG A 110 10.05 -7.53 9.34
CA ARG A 110 9.54 -8.86 9.04
C ARG A 110 9.47 -9.66 10.34
N ASN A 111 8.32 -10.27 10.62
CA ASN A 111 8.18 -11.27 11.69
C ASN A 111 8.81 -12.59 11.26
#